data_AF-A0AAW1N6W3-F1
#
_entry.id   AF-A0AAW1N6W3-F1
#
_cell.length_a   1.000
_cell.length_b   1.000
_cell.length_c   1.000
_cell.angle_alpha   90.00
_cell.angle_beta   90.00
_cell.angle_gamma   90.00
#
_symmetry.space_group_name_H-M   'P 1'
#
loop_
_entity.id
_entity.type
_entity.pdbx_description
1 polymer ?
#
loop_
_entity_poly.entity_id
_entity_poly.type
_entity_poly.pdbx_seq_one_letter_code
_entity_poly.pdbx_strand_id
1 'polypeptide(L)'
;MENTSEPKKRKADSTKYKRKIIKKSRVEGTPYTNYRNKQIPLKVVRLPCSCKQKCFDKFTEEERLQIFNRFYSFQTKDEQYLFLQAVDFIHSKQKMSNTFSCRQYSSLQHKAAACSSGRK
;
A
#
# COMPACT_ATOMS: atom_id res chain seq x y z
N MET A 1 21.07 -7.19 -58.19
CA MET A 1 20.26 -6.19 -57.46
C MET A 1 20.82 -6.09 -56.06
N GLU A 2 21.63 -5.06 -55.79
CA GLU A 2 22.22 -4.86 -54.47
C GLU A 2 21.22 -4.15 -53.56
N ASN A 3 20.80 -4.83 -52.50
CA ASN A 3 19.98 -4.24 -51.44
C ASN A 3 20.87 -3.44 -50.50
N THR A 4 20.96 -2.14 -50.72
CA THR A 4 21.58 -1.18 -49.79
C THR A 4 20.55 -0.75 -48.75
N SER A 5 20.31 -1.59 -47.73
CA SER A 5 19.54 -1.15 -46.56
C SER A 5 20.44 -0.29 -45.66
N GLU A 6 20.13 0.99 -45.52
CA GLU A 6 20.84 1.89 -44.61
C GLU A 6 20.84 1.33 -43.16
N PRO A 7 21.97 1.38 -42.44
CA PRO A 7 22.05 0.89 -41.08
C PRO A 7 21.16 1.73 -40.15
N LYS A 8 20.01 1.18 -39.76
CA LYS A 8 19.12 1.81 -38.77
C LYS A 8 19.72 1.71 -37.37
N LYS A 9 19.82 2.85 -36.68
CA LYS A 9 20.21 2.91 -35.26
C LYS A 9 19.21 2.07 -34.43
N ARG A 10 19.72 1.05 -33.73
CA ARG A 10 18.91 0.23 -32.82
C ARG A 10 18.38 1.11 -31.68
N LYS A 11 17.05 1.21 -31.54
CA LYS A 11 16.41 1.83 -30.37
C LYS A 11 16.41 0.81 -29.22
N ALA A 12 16.88 1.23 -28.06
CA ALA A 12 16.87 0.37 -26.87
C ALA A 12 15.42 0.14 -26.41
N ASP A 13 15.03 -1.13 -26.30
CA ASP A 13 13.74 -1.50 -25.74
C ASP A 13 13.77 -1.38 -24.22
N SER A 14 13.11 -0.34 -23.72
CA SER A 14 13.08 -0.04 -22.29
C SER A 14 12.37 -1.10 -21.45
N THR A 15 11.51 -1.94 -22.04
CA THR A 15 10.78 -3.00 -21.31
C THR A 15 11.70 -4.11 -20.85
N LYS A 16 12.80 -4.34 -21.59
CA LYS A 16 13.83 -5.33 -21.28
C LYS A 16 14.76 -4.88 -20.17
N TYR A 17 14.64 -3.65 -19.68
CA TYR A 17 15.45 -3.17 -18.57
C TYR A 17 15.11 -3.96 -17.30
N LYS A 18 16.13 -4.55 -16.68
CA LYS A 18 16.04 -5.32 -15.43
C LYS A 18 15.19 -4.60 -14.36
N ARG A 19 15.30 -3.27 -14.28
CA ARG A 19 14.46 -2.44 -13.39
C ARG A 19 12.97 -2.52 -13.69
N LYS A 20 12.56 -2.43 -14.97
CA LYS A 20 11.15 -2.50 -15.36
C LYS A 20 10.60 -3.91 -15.13
N ILE A 21 11.36 -4.94 -15.49
CA ILE A 21 10.99 -6.35 -15.26
C ILE A 21 10.76 -6.57 -13.76
N ILE A 22 11.73 -6.24 -12.91
CA ILE A 22 11.60 -6.40 -11.45
C ILE A 22 10.42 -5.60 -10.89
N LYS A 23 10.21 -4.36 -11.34
CA LYS A 23 9.07 -3.55 -10.89
C LYS A 23 7.73 -4.21 -11.26
N LYS A 24 7.59 -4.66 -12.51
CA LYS A 24 6.38 -5.31 -13.01
C LYS A 24 6.11 -6.61 -12.25
N SER A 25 7.11 -7.48 -12.11
CA SER A 25 6.96 -8.74 -11.38
C SER A 25 6.61 -8.54 -9.89
N ARG A 26 7.05 -7.45 -9.27
CA ARG A 26 6.65 -7.13 -7.88
C ARG A 26 5.18 -6.74 -7.76
N VAL A 27 4.64 -6.03 -8.75
CA VAL A 27 3.23 -5.63 -8.77
C VAL A 27 2.36 -6.86 -9.03
N GLU A 28 2.69 -7.67 -10.03
CA GLU A 28 1.93 -8.88 -10.39
C GLU A 28 2.14 -10.05 -9.41
N GLY A 29 3.18 -9.98 -8.57
CA GLY A 29 3.54 -11.06 -7.65
C GLY A 29 4.22 -12.25 -8.32
N THR A 30 4.62 -12.13 -9.59
CA THR A 30 5.27 -13.18 -10.37
C THR A 30 6.72 -13.43 -9.93
N PRO A 31 7.28 -14.63 -10.17
CA PRO A 31 8.67 -14.92 -9.84
C PRO A 31 9.61 -14.03 -10.65
N TYR A 32 10.73 -13.62 -10.05
CA TYR A 32 11.72 -12.78 -10.73
C TYR A 32 13.12 -12.93 -10.17
N THR A 33 14.10 -12.59 -10.98
CA THR A 33 15.51 -12.53 -10.58
C THR A 33 15.87 -11.12 -10.09
N ASN A 34 16.35 -11.01 -8.85
CA ASN A 34 16.76 -9.73 -8.28
C ASN A 34 18.12 -9.24 -8.88
N TYR A 35 18.53 -8.01 -8.55
CA TYR A 35 19.84 -7.46 -8.92
C TYR A 35 21.02 -8.30 -8.41
N ARG A 36 20.85 -8.97 -7.25
CA ARG A 36 21.82 -9.93 -6.68
C ARG A 36 21.74 -11.33 -7.30
N ASN A 37 21.07 -11.48 -8.44
CA ASN A 37 20.85 -12.75 -9.16
C ASN A 37 20.16 -13.85 -8.34
N LYS A 38 19.47 -13.49 -7.26
CA LYS A 38 18.64 -14.41 -6.48
C LYS A 38 17.27 -14.55 -7.12
N GLN A 39 16.80 -15.80 -7.26
CA GLN A 39 15.44 -16.08 -7.70
C GLN A 39 14.45 -15.83 -6.54
N ILE A 40 13.46 -14.99 -6.79
CA ILE A 40 12.35 -14.74 -5.88
C ILE A 40 11.16 -15.56 -6.38
N PRO A 41 10.56 -16.41 -5.52
CA PRO A 41 9.44 -17.26 -5.94
C PRO A 41 8.15 -16.45 -6.13
N LEU A 42 7.17 -17.10 -6.79
CA LEU A 42 5.81 -16.61 -6.94
C LEU A 42 5.20 -16.28 -5.56
N LYS A 43 4.42 -15.21 -5.50
CA LYS A 43 3.64 -14.88 -4.31
C LYS A 43 2.48 -15.85 -4.17
N VAL A 44 2.32 -16.39 -2.96
CA VAL A 44 1.22 -17.27 -2.58
C VAL A 44 0.55 -16.74 -1.32
N VAL A 45 -0.74 -17.05 -1.16
CA VAL A 45 -1.45 -16.78 0.09
C VAL A 45 -0.75 -17.54 1.22
N ARG A 46 -0.43 -16.82 2.30
CA ARG A 46 0.21 -17.43 3.47
C ARG A 46 -0.83 -18.06 4.38
N LEU A 47 -0.40 -18.85 5.35
CA LEU A 47 -1.23 -19.26 6.48
C LEU A 47 -1.70 -18.03 7.29
N PRO A 48 -2.82 -18.13 8.04
CA PRO A 48 -3.28 -17.03 8.87
C PRO A 48 -2.26 -16.67 9.94
N CYS A 49 -2.15 -15.38 10.31
CA CYS A 49 -1.20 -14.96 11.35
C CYS A 49 -1.78 -15.18 12.75
N SER A 50 -0.95 -15.69 13.67
CA SER A 50 -1.22 -15.76 15.12
C SER A 50 -0.91 -14.44 15.84
N CYS A 51 -1.13 -13.33 15.14
CA CYS A 51 -0.85 -11.96 15.57
C CYS A 51 -1.86 -11.50 16.65
N LYS A 52 -1.48 -10.54 17.51
CA LYS A 52 -2.35 -9.98 18.58
C LYS A 52 -3.70 -9.44 18.07
N GLN A 53 -3.76 -9.09 16.79
CA GLN A 53 -4.96 -8.60 16.13
C GLN A 53 -5.98 -9.69 15.78
N LYS A 54 -5.67 -10.97 16.06
CA LYS A 54 -6.53 -12.14 15.81
C LYS A 54 -7.08 -12.17 14.38
N CYS A 55 -6.21 -11.94 13.40
CA CYS A 55 -6.63 -11.89 11.99
C CYS A 55 -7.22 -13.22 11.49
N PHE A 56 -6.85 -14.34 12.13
CA PHE A 56 -7.39 -15.67 11.85
C PHE A 56 -8.88 -15.81 12.20
N ASP A 57 -9.37 -15.09 13.20
CA ASP A 57 -10.80 -15.09 13.58
C ASP A 57 -11.61 -14.12 12.71
N LYS A 58 -10.96 -13.07 12.20
CA LYS A 58 -11.62 -11.96 11.50
C LYS A 58 -11.82 -12.19 10.00
N PHE A 59 -10.96 -12.99 9.39
CA PHE A 59 -10.98 -13.24 7.96
C PHE A 59 -10.98 -14.74 7.70
N THR A 60 -12.01 -15.19 7.00
CA THR A 60 -12.08 -16.55 6.48
C THR A 60 -10.99 -16.79 5.43
N GLU A 61 -10.69 -18.06 5.15
CA GLU A 61 -9.71 -18.41 4.12
C GLU A 61 -10.10 -17.87 2.74
N GLU A 62 -11.39 -17.92 2.40
CA GLU A 62 -11.93 -17.42 1.15
C GLU A 62 -11.73 -15.91 0.99
N GLU A 63 -12.04 -15.12 2.03
CA GLU A 63 -11.82 -13.67 2.02
C GLU A 63 -10.35 -13.32 1.85
N ARG A 64 -9.45 -14.07 2.49
CA ARG A 64 -7.99 -13.86 2.37
C ARG A 64 -7.52 -14.14 0.94
N LEU A 65 -8.04 -15.20 0.32
CA LEU A 65 -7.77 -15.53 -1.07
C LEU A 65 -8.31 -14.46 -2.02
N GLN A 66 -9.52 -13.96 -1.79
CA GLN A 66 -10.12 -12.88 -2.57
C GLN A 66 -9.32 -11.58 -2.48
N ILE A 67 -8.95 -11.16 -1.26
CA ILE A 67 -8.12 -9.96 -1.04
C ILE A 67 -6.77 -10.12 -1.74
N PHE A 68 -6.15 -11.29 -1.63
CA PHE A 68 -4.88 -11.58 -2.27
C PHE A 68 -4.98 -11.50 -3.80
N ASN A 69 -5.95 -12.21 -4.39
CA ASN A 69 -6.15 -12.22 -5.83
C ASN A 69 -6.45 -10.82 -6.36
N ARG A 70 -7.30 -10.07 -5.66
CA ARG A 70 -7.61 -8.69 -6.01
C ARG A 70 -6.37 -7.80 -5.94
N PHE A 71 -5.56 -7.89 -4.89
CA PHE A 71 -4.34 -7.09 -4.72
C PHE A 71 -3.32 -7.33 -5.85
N TYR A 72 -3.15 -8.57 -6.29
CA TYR A 72 -2.22 -8.91 -7.37
C TYR A 72 -2.82 -8.80 -8.78
N SER A 73 -4.12 -8.55 -8.91
CA SER A 73 -4.78 -8.29 -10.21
C SER A 73 -4.48 -6.91 -10.80
N PHE A 74 -4.00 -5.97 -9.96
CA PHE A 74 -3.68 -4.61 -10.37
C PHE A 74 -2.42 -4.53 -11.24
N GLN A 75 -2.36 -3.51 -12.10
CA GLN A 75 -1.25 -3.31 -13.04
C GLN A 75 -0.21 -2.32 -12.53
N THR A 76 -0.61 -1.41 -11.63
CA THR A 76 0.27 -0.38 -11.06
C THR A 76 0.37 -0.48 -9.55
N LYS A 77 1.51 -0.02 -9.02
CA LYS A 77 1.73 0.06 -7.57
C LYS A 77 0.77 1.08 -6.92
N ASP A 78 0.38 2.10 -7.66
CA ASP A 78 -0.49 3.16 -7.17
C ASP A 78 -1.92 2.62 -7.01
N GLU A 79 -2.42 1.80 -7.95
CA GLU A 79 -3.67 1.05 -7.78
C GLU A 79 -3.65 0.16 -6.53
N GLN A 80 -2.55 -0.57 -6.31
CA GLN A 80 -2.39 -1.39 -5.11
C GLN A 80 -2.46 -0.54 -3.83
N TYR A 81 -1.84 0.64 -3.84
CA TYR A 81 -1.85 1.55 -2.71
C TYR A 81 -3.25 2.12 -2.43
N LEU A 82 -3.95 2.56 -3.49
CA LEU A 82 -5.32 3.07 -3.38
C LEU A 82 -6.27 2.00 -2.86
N PHE A 83 -6.11 0.74 -3.28
CA PHE A 83 -6.88 -0.38 -2.76
C PHE A 83 -6.69 -0.56 -1.24
N LEU A 84 -5.44 -0.53 -0.76
CA LEU A 84 -5.16 -0.62 0.68
C LEU A 84 -5.75 0.58 1.45
N GLN A 85 -5.59 1.80 0.92
CA GLN A 85 -6.12 3.02 1.54
C GLN A 85 -7.65 2.99 1.65
N ALA A 86 -8.34 2.50 0.63
CA ALA A 86 -9.80 2.36 0.65
C ALA A 86 -10.25 1.39 1.75
N VAL A 87 -9.55 0.26 1.92
CA VAL A 87 -9.84 -0.73 2.97
C VAL A 87 -9.59 -0.14 4.36
N ASP A 88 -8.53 0.66 4.53
CA ASP A 88 -8.21 1.33 5.81
C ASP A 88 -9.24 2.41 6.18
N PHE A 89 -9.72 3.17 5.19
CA PHE A 89 -10.73 4.22 5.40
C PHE A 89 -12.10 3.66 5.79
N ILE A 90 -12.48 2.49 5.26
CA ILE A 90 -13.71 1.79 5.68
C ILE A 90 -13.62 1.42 7.18
N HIS A 91 -12.46 0.92 7.63
CA HIS A 91 -12.25 0.61 9.04
C HIS A 91 -12.24 1.84 9.95
N SER A 92 -11.71 2.98 9.49
CA SER A 92 -11.70 4.21 10.30
C SER A 92 -13.11 4.79 10.50
N LYS A 93 -13.97 4.73 9.47
CA LYS A 93 -15.38 5.16 9.59
C LYS A 93 -16.19 4.30 10.55
N GLN A 94 -15.95 2.98 10.59
CA GLN A 94 -16.59 2.09 11.57
C GLN A 94 -16.19 2.40 13.02
N LYS A 95 -14.96 2.90 13.24
CA LYS A 95 -14.52 3.34 14.58
C LYS A 95 -15.10 4.68 15.02
N MET A 96 -15.55 5.50 14.08
CA MET A 96 -16.12 6.83 14.36
C MET A 96 -17.63 6.79 14.67
N SER A 97 -18.30 5.65 14.53
CA SER A 97 -19.75 5.54 14.77
C SER A 97 -20.14 5.18 16.20
N ASN A 98 -19.22 5.22 17.18
CA ASN A 98 -19.60 4.91 18.58
C ASN A 98 -18.88 5.71 19.68
N THR A 99 -18.50 6.95 19.38
CA THR A 99 -18.20 7.92 20.44
C THR A 99 -18.82 9.27 20.10
N PHE A 100 -20.13 9.37 20.29
CA PHE A 100 -20.72 10.61 20.81
C PHE A 100 -20.43 10.68 22.32
N SER A 101 -19.18 10.54 22.73
CA SER A 101 -18.80 10.86 24.11
C SER A 101 -18.45 12.33 24.11
N CYS A 102 -19.35 13.15 24.67
CA CYS A 102 -19.07 14.49 25.16
C CYS A 102 -17.73 14.48 25.90
N ARG A 103 -16.65 14.83 25.19
CA ARG A 103 -15.40 15.22 25.82
C ARG A 103 -15.69 16.61 26.38
N GLN A 104 -16.10 16.59 27.63
CA GLN A 104 -16.45 17.72 28.48
C GLN A 104 -15.63 18.97 28.13
N TYR A 105 -16.32 20.01 27.67
CA TYR A 105 -15.81 21.36 27.65
C TYR A 105 -16.01 21.94 29.06
N SER A 106 -15.27 21.43 30.04
CA SER A 106 -15.28 21.97 31.40
C SER A 106 -14.08 22.90 31.58
N SER A 107 -14.11 24.07 30.94
CA SER A 107 -13.28 25.21 31.32
C SER A 107 -13.80 26.52 30.73
N LEU A 108 -15.09 26.80 30.91
CA LEU A 108 -15.67 28.13 30.68
C LEU A 108 -16.55 28.47 31.86
N GLN A 109 -15.90 28.78 32.98
CA GLN A 109 -16.34 29.67 34.05
C GLN A 109 -15.38 29.51 35.22
N HIS A 110 -14.36 30.36 35.27
CA HIS A 110 -14.11 31.23 36.42
C HIS A 110 -12.87 32.11 36.19
N LYS A 111 -13.17 33.42 36.17
CA LYS A 111 -12.39 34.51 36.78
C LYS A 111 -11.15 35.03 36.04
N ALA A 112 -11.38 36.23 35.50
CA ALA A 112 -10.43 37.32 35.38
C ALA A 112 -9.38 37.36 36.50
N ALA A 113 -8.10 37.46 36.10
CA ALA A 113 -7.11 38.38 36.66
C ALA A 113 -5.75 38.13 35.98
N ALA A 114 -4.94 39.19 35.89
CA ALA A 114 -3.53 39.23 35.47
C ALA A 114 -3.23 39.52 33.98
N CYS A 115 -3.58 40.74 33.56
CA CYS A 115 -2.74 41.52 32.65
C CYS A 115 -2.08 42.64 33.45
N SER A 116 -0.83 42.46 33.86
CA SER A 116 0.07 43.59 34.12
C SER A 116 1.54 43.14 34.17
N SER A 117 2.30 43.67 33.20
CA SER A 117 3.70 44.12 33.25
C SER A 117 4.84 43.11 33.42
N GLY A 118 5.83 43.23 32.51
CA GLY A 118 7.21 43.40 32.93
C GLY A 118 8.25 42.44 32.34
N ARG A 119 8.66 42.66 31.08
CA ARG A 119 10.04 42.33 30.65
C ARG A 119 10.93 43.53 31.00
N LYS A 120 11.90 43.35 31.88
CA LYS A 120 13.31 43.73 31.74
C LYS A 120 14.10 43.17 32.93
#